data_AF-A0A9E2U951-F1
#
_entry.id   AF-A0A9E2U951-F1
#
_cell.length_a   1.000
_cell.length_b   1.000
_cell.length_c   1.000
_cell.angle_alpha   90.00
_cell.angle_beta   90.00
_cell.angle_gamma   90.00
#
_symmetry.space_group_name_H-M   'P 1'
#
loop_
_entity.id
_entity.type
_entity.pdbx_description
1 polymer ?
#
loop_
_entity_poly.entity_id
_entity_poly.type
_entity_poly.pdbx_seq_one_letter_code
_entity_poly.pdbx_strand_id
1 'polypeptide(L)'
;MAELDDLWIPLVDEPIGGIVERIERENADIARLVESPHRLLAFRTFAYIRVGLLLGQLLFDNDVPAYDGSESWVDALLRDPAHKAALTTEVRRVAEEVASDPKYGEEGPIGPDDEARARFRAFAREHLRS
;
A
#
# COMPACT_ATOMS: atom_id res chain seq x y z
N MET A 1 2.93 -14.62 -16.97
CA MET A 1 2.83 -13.23 -16.46
C MET A 1 1.44 -12.99 -15.88
N ALA A 2 1.03 -13.87 -14.99
CA ALA A 2 -0.15 -13.81 -14.11
C ALA A 2 0.28 -14.81 -13.02
N GLU A 3 0.47 -14.38 -11.77
CA GLU A 3 0.67 -15.21 -10.55
C GLU A 3 1.28 -14.41 -9.37
N LEU A 4 1.88 -13.22 -9.59
CA LEU A 4 2.44 -12.42 -8.48
C LEU A 4 1.50 -11.33 -7.95
N ASP A 5 0.66 -10.73 -8.80
CA ASP A 5 -0.29 -9.68 -8.35
C ASP A 5 -1.44 -10.28 -7.52
N ASP A 6 -1.83 -11.53 -7.75
CA ASP A 6 -2.90 -12.24 -7.02
C ASP A 6 -2.48 -12.77 -5.63
N LEU A 7 -1.19 -12.68 -5.27
CA LEU A 7 -0.66 -13.22 -4.00
C LEU A 7 -0.40 -12.15 -2.92
N TRP A 8 -0.75 -10.89 -3.18
CA TRP A 8 -0.65 -9.84 -2.17
C TRP A 8 -1.99 -9.66 -1.49
N ILE A 9 -2.15 -10.26 -0.30
CA ILE A 9 -3.23 -9.86 0.60
C ILE A 9 -3.02 -8.37 0.92
N PRO A 10 -4.02 -7.49 0.73
CA PRO A 10 -3.90 -6.10 1.09
C PRO A 10 -3.46 -6.00 2.55
N LEU A 11 -2.37 -5.27 2.83
CA LEU A 11 -1.92 -5.10 4.23
C LEU A 11 -2.93 -4.25 5.03
N VAL A 12 -3.81 -3.53 4.34
CA VAL A 12 -4.86 -2.68 4.90
C VAL A 12 -6.12 -2.81 4.05
N ASP A 13 -7.27 -2.92 4.70
CA ASP A 13 -8.58 -3.00 4.05
C ASP A 13 -8.94 -1.70 3.29
N GLU A 14 -9.90 -1.80 2.38
CA GLU A 14 -10.51 -0.64 1.71
C GLU A 14 -11.10 0.35 2.73
N PRO A 15 -11.05 1.68 2.48
CA PRO A 15 -10.77 2.33 1.19
C PRO A 15 -9.30 2.77 0.98
N ILE A 16 -8.44 2.61 1.99
CA ILE A 16 -7.09 3.20 1.98
C ILE A 16 -6.18 2.48 0.98
N GLY A 17 -6.25 1.15 0.94
CA GLY A 17 -5.52 0.32 -0.02
C GLY A 17 -5.76 0.76 -1.46
N GLY A 18 -7.03 0.84 -1.87
CA GLY A 18 -7.42 1.24 -3.21
C GLY A 18 -7.04 2.68 -3.58
N ILE A 19 -7.02 3.61 -2.61
CA ILE A 19 -6.55 4.98 -2.84
C ILE A 19 -5.07 5.01 -3.18
N VAL A 20 -4.23 4.35 -2.39
CA VAL A 20 -2.77 4.33 -2.61
C VAL A 20 -2.44 3.64 -3.94
N GLU A 21 -3.05 2.50 -4.22
CA GLU A 21 -2.83 1.77 -5.48
C GLU A 21 -3.25 2.58 -6.71
N ARG A 22 -4.38 3.29 -6.62
CA ARG A 22 -4.82 4.19 -7.70
C ARG A 22 -3.82 5.31 -7.91
N ILE A 23 -3.35 5.97 -6.85
CA ILE A 23 -2.36 7.04 -6.94
C ILE A 23 -1.05 6.51 -7.54
N GLU A 24 -0.55 5.37 -7.09
CA GLU A 24 0.67 4.76 -7.64
C GLU A 24 0.53 4.48 -9.14
N ARG A 25 -0.59 3.85 -9.54
CA ARG A 25 -0.87 3.51 -10.95
C ARG A 25 -1.00 4.74 -11.86
N GLU A 26 -1.55 5.84 -11.33
CA GLU A 26 -1.71 7.09 -12.08
C GLU A 26 -0.41 7.92 -12.14
N ASN A 27 0.60 7.61 -11.32
CA ASN A 27 1.83 8.40 -11.17
C ASN A 27 3.08 7.53 -11.38
N ALA A 28 3.53 7.40 -12.63
CA ALA A 28 4.68 6.56 -13.01
C ALA A 28 6.02 6.98 -12.38
N ASP A 29 6.13 8.20 -11.86
CA ASP A 29 7.28 8.64 -11.08
C ASP A 29 7.28 8.11 -9.65
N ILE A 30 6.12 7.95 -9.02
CA ILE A 30 5.98 7.28 -7.71
C ILE A 30 6.37 5.81 -7.86
N ALA A 31 5.82 5.11 -8.87
CA ALA A 31 6.11 3.69 -9.10
C ALA A 31 7.61 3.42 -9.28
N ARG A 32 8.35 4.31 -9.96
CA ARG A 32 9.80 4.19 -10.15
C ARG A 32 10.61 4.32 -8.85
N LEU A 33 10.13 5.09 -7.87
CA LEU A 33 10.82 5.26 -6.59
C LEU A 33 10.82 3.97 -5.75
N VAL A 34 9.79 3.14 -5.93
CA VAL A 34 9.52 1.96 -5.09
C VAL A 34 9.54 0.65 -5.87
N GLU A 35 10.21 0.62 -7.01
CA GLU A 35 10.21 -0.51 -7.96
C GLU A 35 10.78 -1.82 -7.38
N SER A 36 11.68 -1.74 -6.39
CA SER A 36 12.21 -2.94 -5.75
C SER A 36 11.19 -3.50 -4.76
N PRO A 37 11.04 -4.84 -4.62
CA PRO A 37 9.99 -5.39 -3.76
C PRO A 37 10.15 -5.01 -2.28
N HIS A 38 11.38 -4.78 -1.80
CA HIS A 38 11.61 -4.32 -0.43
C HIS A 38 11.11 -2.88 -0.22
N ARG A 39 11.35 -1.99 -1.19
CA ARG A 39 10.82 -0.63 -1.17
C ARG A 39 9.31 -0.61 -1.33
N LEU A 40 8.76 -1.42 -2.23
CA LEU A 40 7.31 -1.53 -2.42
C LEU A 40 6.61 -1.95 -1.11
N LEU A 41 7.16 -2.93 -0.38
CA LEU A 41 6.60 -3.38 0.88
C LEU A 41 6.65 -2.30 1.97
N ALA A 42 7.80 -1.62 2.11
CA ALA A 42 7.96 -0.51 3.04
C ALA A 42 7.02 0.65 2.69
N PHE A 43 6.99 1.02 1.41
CA PHE A 43 6.12 2.04 0.86
C PHE A 43 4.65 1.77 1.17
N ARG A 44 4.11 0.60 0.82
CA ARG A 44 2.71 0.25 1.11
C ARG A 44 2.39 0.40 2.59
N THR A 45 3.25 -0.14 3.46
CA THR A 45 3.08 -0.06 4.92
C THR A 45 2.98 1.38 5.41
N PHE A 46 3.93 2.24 5.03
CA PHE A 46 3.94 3.63 5.47
C PHE A 46 2.86 4.49 4.78
N ALA A 47 2.60 4.25 3.51
CA ALA A 47 1.61 4.97 2.74
C ALA A 47 0.21 4.74 3.31
N TYR A 48 -0.15 3.51 3.67
CA TYR A 48 -1.46 3.24 4.26
C TYR A 48 -1.66 3.98 5.59
N ILE A 49 -0.64 4.01 6.45
CA ILE A 49 -0.70 4.74 7.73
C ILE A 49 -0.85 6.25 7.47
N ARG A 50 0.00 6.83 6.63
CA ARG A 50 0.03 8.28 6.39
C ARG A 50 -1.20 8.78 5.65
N VAL A 51 -1.72 8.02 4.69
CA VAL A 51 -2.99 8.31 4.03
C VAL A 51 -4.14 8.26 5.03
N GLY A 52 -4.19 7.24 5.91
CA GLY A 52 -5.21 7.17 6.95
C GLY A 52 -5.19 8.37 7.90
N LEU A 53 -4.00 8.79 8.33
CA LEU A 53 -3.83 9.99 9.17
C LEU A 53 -4.28 11.27 8.45
N LEU A 54 -3.87 11.45 7.19
CA LEU A 54 -4.25 12.61 6.40
C LEU A 54 -5.76 12.65 6.15
N LEU A 55 -6.39 11.52 5.82
CA LEU A 55 -7.84 11.43 5.68
C LEU A 55 -8.56 11.78 6.99
N GLY A 56 -8.05 11.34 8.14
CA GLY A 56 -8.59 11.71 9.45
C GLY A 56 -8.46 13.20 9.75
N GLN A 57 -7.34 13.82 9.38
CA GLN A 57 -7.14 15.28 9.49
C GLN A 57 -8.12 16.03 8.58
N LEU A 58 -8.22 15.63 7.31
CA LEU A 58 -9.16 16.24 6.36
C LEU A 58 -10.61 16.09 6.82
N LEU A 59 -10.98 14.95 7.41
CA LEU A 59 -12.31 14.75 8.00
C LEU A 59 -12.56 15.67 9.19
N PHE A 60 -11.56 15.93 10.01
CA PHE A 60 -11.69 16.83 11.16
C PHE A 60 -11.77 18.30 10.73
N ASP A 61 -10.95 18.69 9.76
CA ASP A 61 -10.82 20.07 9.29
C ASP A 61 -11.98 20.49 8.36
N ASN A 62 -12.68 19.52 7.76
CA ASN A 62 -13.78 19.77 6.83
C ASN A 62 -15.08 19.18 7.36
N ASP A 63 -16.15 19.98 7.33
CA ASP A 63 -17.47 19.57 7.79
C ASP A 63 -18.12 18.64 6.74
N VAL A 64 -17.85 17.33 6.85
CA VAL A 64 -18.43 16.31 5.98
C VAL A 64 -19.86 16.00 6.44
N PRO A 65 -20.86 16.00 5.54
CA PRO A 65 -22.24 15.68 5.90
C PRO A 65 -22.35 14.35 6.64
N ALA A 66 -23.25 14.28 7.63
CA ALA A 66 -23.53 13.04 8.34
C ALA A 66 -23.95 11.93 7.36
N TYR A 67 -23.45 10.72 7.59
CA TYR A 67 -23.67 9.57 6.73
C TYR A 67 -25.17 9.28 6.53
N ASP A 68 -25.64 9.40 5.28
CA ASP A 68 -27.03 9.19 4.89
C ASP A 68 -27.30 7.80 4.28
N GLY A 69 -26.28 6.92 4.27
CA GLY A 69 -26.38 5.57 3.71
C GLY A 69 -26.06 5.47 2.22
N SER A 70 -25.73 6.57 1.54
CA SER A 70 -25.48 6.57 0.09
C SER A 70 -24.00 6.43 -0.29
N GLU A 71 -23.10 7.10 0.44
CA GLU A 71 -21.69 7.24 0.08
C GLU A 71 -20.80 7.30 1.34
N SER A 72 -19.58 6.74 1.29
CA SER A 72 -18.65 6.81 2.41
C SER A 72 -18.15 8.25 2.65
N TRP A 73 -17.78 8.58 3.89
CA TRP A 73 -17.19 9.89 4.21
C TRP A 73 -15.88 10.15 3.44
N VAL A 74 -15.16 9.09 3.07
CA VAL A 74 -13.96 9.18 2.23
C VAL A 74 -14.31 9.64 0.83
N ASP A 75 -15.31 9.02 0.21
CA ASP A 75 -15.75 9.41 -1.14
C ASP A 75 -16.27 10.87 -1.15
N ALA A 76 -17.00 11.28 -0.10
CA ALA A 76 -17.44 12.66 0.08
C ALA A 76 -16.26 13.64 0.15
N LEU A 77 -15.21 13.33 0.92
CA LEU A 77 -13.98 14.14 0.97
C LEU A 77 -13.27 14.20 -0.39
N LEU A 78 -13.21 13.08 -1.12
CA LEU A 78 -12.51 12.98 -2.38
C LEU A 78 -13.24 13.67 -3.56
N ARG A 79 -14.42 14.25 -3.34
CA ARG A 79 -15.04 15.16 -4.33
C ARG A 79 -14.21 16.42 -4.54
N ASP A 80 -13.53 16.89 -3.49
CA ASP A 80 -12.63 18.03 -3.60
C ASP A 80 -11.32 17.61 -4.29
N PRO A 81 -10.96 18.18 -5.46
CA PRO A 81 -9.68 17.91 -6.11
C PRO A 81 -8.47 18.31 -5.25
N ALA A 82 -8.59 19.27 -4.32
CA ALA A 82 -7.52 19.65 -3.42
C ALA A 82 -7.17 18.51 -2.45
N HIS A 83 -8.16 17.76 -1.95
CA HIS A 83 -7.93 16.60 -1.10
C HIS A 83 -7.23 15.47 -1.86
N LYS A 84 -7.65 15.23 -3.12
CA LYS A 84 -6.94 14.29 -4.01
C LYS A 84 -5.48 14.70 -4.23
N ALA A 85 -5.22 15.97 -4.49
CA ALA A 85 -3.87 16.49 -4.68
C ALA A 85 -3.01 16.37 -3.40
N ALA A 86 -3.60 16.62 -2.23
CA ALA A 86 -2.93 16.44 -0.94
C ALA A 86 -2.52 14.98 -0.72
N LEU A 87 -3.41 14.03 -1.01
CA LEU A 87 -3.12 12.60 -0.94
C LEU A 87 -2.00 12.19 -1.90
N THR A 88 -2.04 12.64 -3.15
CA THR A 88 -0.98 12.36 -4.12
C THR A 88 0.37 12.91 -3.66
N THR A 89 0.38 14.12 -3.09
CA THR A 89 1.59 14.73 -2.54
C THR A 89 2.14 13.92 -1.37
N GLU A 90 1.28 13.47 -0.48
CA GLU A 90 1.67 12.68 0.68
C GLU A 90 2.21 11.30 0.27
N VAL A 91 1.51 10.59 -0.62
CA VAL A 91 1.97 9.29 -1.15
C VAL A 91 3.32 9.42 -1.84
N ARG A 92 3.51 10.46 -2.66
CA ARG A 92 4.80 10.75 -3.28
C ARG A 92 5.90 10.96 -2.24
N ARG A 93 5.63 11.76 -1.21
CA ARG A 93 6.59 12.01 -0.13
C ARG A 93 7.00 10.72 0.56
N VAL A 94 6.07 9.80 0.82
CA VAL A 94 6.41 8.47 1.38
C VAL A 94 7.33 7.70 0.43
N ALA A 95 7.04 7.70 -0.86
CA ALA A 95 7.88 7.02 -1.85
C ALA A 95 9.30 7.60 -1.90
N GLU A 96 9.44 8.93 -1.85
CA GLU A 96 10.73 9.62 -1.80
C GLU A 96 11.52 9.28 -0.53
N GLU A 97 10.85 9.29 0.63
CA GLU A 97 11.45 8.91 1.92
C GLU A 97 11.97 7.46 1.88
N VAL A 98 11.14 6.51 1.43
CA VAL A 98 11.52 5.09 1.29
C VAL A 98 12.66 4.89 0.31
N ALA A 99 12.63 5.58 -0.84
CA ALA A 99 13.69 5.49 -1.84
C ALA A 99 15.03 6.05 -1.34
N SER A 100 14.97 7.06 -0.45
CA SER A 100 16.16 7.70 0.13
C SER A 100 16.79 6.94 1.28
N ASP A 101 16.06 6.01 1.92
CA ASP A 101 16.54 5.24 3.06
C ASP A 101 17.44 4.06 2.59
N PRO A 102 18.74 4.07 2.94
CA PRO A 102 19.68 3.02 2.55
C PRO A 102 19.28 1.61 3.00
N LYS A 103 18.50 1.48 4.07
CA LYS A 103 18.00 0.20 4.59
C LYS A 103 17.19 -0.58 3.55
N TYR A 104 16.50 0.13 2.67
CA TYR A 104 15.69 -0.45 1.59
C TYR A 104 16.42 -0.47 0.24
N GLY A 105 17.69 -0.01 0.21
CA GLY A 105 18.52 -0.01 -0.99
C GLY A 105 19.20 -1.36 -1.29
N GLU A 106 19.40 -2.20 -0.27
CA GLU A 106 19.96 -3.53 -0.47
C GLU A 106 18.87 -4.56 -0.81
N GLU A 107 19.01 -5.18 -1.99
CA GLU A 107 18.24 -6.35 -2.41
C GLU A 107 18.75 -7.59 -1.68
N GLY A 108 18.48 -7.68 -0.38
CA GLY A 108 18.53 -8.97 0.31
C GLY A 108 17.57 -9.96 -0.37
N PRO A 109 17.80 -11.28 -0.29
CA PRO A 109 16.92 -12.27 -0.90
C PRO A 109 15.48 -12.11 -0.36
N ILE A 110 14.55 -11.84 -1.27
CA ILE A 110 13.13 -11.70 -0.96
C ILE A 110 12.50 -13.09 -0.90
N GLY A 111 11.89 -13.40 0.23
CA GLY A 111 11.17 -14.65 0.48
C GLY A 111 11.92 -15.63 1.38
N PRO A 112 11.30 -16.78 1.70
CA PRO A 112 11.90 -17.79 2.55
C PRO A 112 13.20 -18.31 1.94
N ASP A 113 14.23 -18.43 2.78
CA ASP A 113 15.50 -19.07 2.44
C ASP A 113 15.29 -20.55 2.06
N ASP A 114 16.34 -21.17 1.52
CA ASP A 114 16.27 -22.56 1.07
C ASP A 114 15.89 -23.53 2.19
N GLU A 115 16.27 -23.21 3.43
CA GLU A 115 15.94 -24.01 4.61
C GLU A 115 14.44 -23.91 4.95
N ALA A 116 13.89 -22.70 4.96
CA ALA A 116 12.47 -22.44 5.16
C ALA A 116 11.63 -23.06 4.04
N ARG A 117 12.11 -23.03 2.78
CA ARG A 117 11.47 -23.74 1.66
C ARG A 117 11.52 -25.26 1.87
N ALA A 118 12.63 -25.80 2.38
CA ALA A 118 12.74 -27.22 2.67
C ALA A 118 11.77 -27.65 3.79
N ARG A 119 11.68 -26.86 4.87
CA ARG A 119 10.71 -27.05 5.97
C ARG A 119 9.27 -27.02 5.46
N PHE A 120 8.92 -26.04 4.62
CA PHE A 120 7.59 -25.94 4.03
C PHE A 120 7.25 -27.15 3.14
N ARG A 121 8.19 -27.60 2.28
CA ARG A 121 7.98 -28.79 1.44
C ARG A 121 7.79 -30.07 2.25
N ALA A 122 8.52 -30.22 3.35
CA ALA A 122 8.37 -31.36 4.26
C ALA A 122 6.97 -31.36 4.89
N PHE A 123 6.54 -30.21 5.44
CA PHE A 123 5.20 -30.02 6.00
C PHE A 123 4.09 -30.33 4.98
N ALA A 124 4.19 -29.77 3.77
CA ALA A 124 3.19 -29.98 2.71
C ALA A 124 3.10 -31.45 2.28
N ARG A 125 4.22 -32.18 2.21
CA ARG A 125 4.21 -33.61 1.90
C ARG A 125 3.52 -34.46 2.98
N GLU A 126 3.60 -34.05 4.23
CA GLU A 126 3.00 -34.75 5.36
C GLU A 126 1.50 -34.47 5.50
N HIS A 127 1.06 -33.23 5.23
CA HIS A 127 -0.30 -32.78 5.54
C HIS A 127 -1.23 -32.54 4.33
N LEU A 128 -0.68 -32.41 3.11
CA LEU A 128 -1.47 -32.11 1.89
C LEU A 128 -1.53 -33.29 0.90
N ARG A 129 -1.04 -34.47 1.28
CA ARG A 129 -1.29 -35.70 0.52
C ARG A 129 -2.68 -36.24 0.88
N SER A 130 -3.72 -35.74 0.20
CA SER A 130 -4.95 -36.49 -0.08
C SER A 130 -4.93 -36.98 -1.52
#